data_AF-A0A2T5J4J6-F1
#
_entry.id   AF-A0A2T5J4J6-F1
#
_cell.length_a   1.000
_cell.length_b   1.000
_cell.length_c   1.000
_cell.angle_alpha   90.00
_cell.angle_beta   90.00
_cell.angle_gamma   90.00
#
_symmetry.space_group_name_H-M   'P 1'
#
loop_
_entity.id
_entity.type
_entity.pdbx_description
1 polymer ?
#
loop_
_entity_poly.entity_id
_entity_poly.type
_entity_poly.pdbx_seq_one_letter_code
_entity_poly.pdbx_strand_id
1 'polypeptide(L)'
;MLPIKDRVRESIYNHFLPQCDQFGLSEEDFYKLVLKPAFREADPAPEEDPDPPNSKGTSVKLFGTTIHSLKRLGEVLFEDPVRQQIYLEDSTLLKAHVDQLADADTAIAFALLYKSEADIEKRYLKICYRLNPGLPYRIKNQLFGQLPDLIDAAFAEKALMDQLYADFGQGRLHLWLHERDPQDYPVIPVEKKAAAFLTFIYNVNSAFPFAISGEFFYSPIELVAKAQKDLSFWPKLLTQCATGHLFIWFKAQGYPGWQDAFQKNINRIKWKKAGEDNHKDYTLIQQLLLLIDPDTICPQLAFNETKVELLALPATQTVEVILNVRLKTLGYVKAQIQLESEQPGITLDQSQIILFDLTGQNSTSLTLRIDPLKFGKNVLHQTSLQLVTDYENISLPVSINVVFPIRSYVLYLLKYAAFGALFFGVMRWLIAAGRGTSKGLPSAIINQQVGRSLPDNWPLFYWVFLLMLLSLLGSFLWIKKAEKI
;
A
#
# COMPACT_ATOMS: atom_id res chain seq x y z
N MET A 1 19.93 12.56 75.29
CA MET A 1 19.32 12.17 74.00
C MET A 1 18.55 13.37 73.47
N LEU A 2 18.93 13.92 72.32
CA LEU A 2 18.19 15.03 71.70
C LEU A 2 16.75 14.60 71.34
N PRO A 3 15.76 15.50 71.39
CA PRO A 3 14.43 15.28 70.82
C PRO A 3 14.52 14.83 69.36
N ILE A 4 13.59 13.98 68.91
CA ILE A 4 13.60 13.44 67.53
C ILE A 4 13.63 14.56 66.48
N LYS A 5 12.94 15.68 66.73
CA LYS A 5 12.96 16.88 65.87
C LYS A 5 14.36 17.47 65.71
N ASP A 6 15.16 17.46 66.78
CA ASP A 6 16.50 18.05 66.76
C ASP A 6 17.50 17.10 66.08
N ARG A 7 17.32 15.78 66.20
CA ARG A 7 18.14 14.79 65.47
C ARG A 7 17.87 14.79 63.97
N VAL A 8 16.61 14.93 63.55
CA VAL A 8 16.24 15.03 62.13
C VAL A 8 16.79 16.33 61.55
N ARG A 9 16.68 17.44 62.28
CA ARG A 9 17.23 18.73 61.87
C ARG A 9 18.75 18.69 61.74
N GLU A 10 19.44 18.08 62.69
CA GLU A 10 20.91 17.95 62.70
C GLU A 10 21.41 17.00 61.58
N SER A 11 20.67 15.92 61.30
CA SER A 11 20.97 15.01 60.19
C SER A 11 20.79 15.66 58.81
N ILE A 12 19.74 16.48 58.62
CA ILE A 12 19.50 17.22 57.38
C ILE A 12 20.57 18.31 57.21
N TYR A 13 20.86 19.06 58.27
CA TYR A 13 21.82 20.15 58.25
C TYR A 13 23.24 19.68 57.89
N ASN A 14 23.70 18.61 58.52
CA ASN A 14 25.07 18.10 58.33
C ASN A 14 25.29 17.41 56.97
N HIS A 15 24.23 17.01 56.26
CA HIS A 15 24.34 16.32 54.97
C HIS A 15 24.12 17.24 53.77
N PHE A 16 23.28 18.27 53.89
CA PHE A 16 22.91 19.18 52.79
C PHE A 16 23.81 20.41 52.65
N LEU A 17 24.37 20.93 53.74
CA LEU A 17 25.21 22.14 53.69
C LEU A 17 26.38 22.04 52.69
N PRO A 18 27.10 20.91 52.57
CA PRO A 18 28.20 20.77 51.61
C PRO A 18 27.75 20.69 50.13
N GLN A 19 26.47 20.36 49.88
CA GLN A 19 25.91 20.24 48.53
C GLN A 19 25.36 21.58 48.02
N CYS A 20 24.88 22.46 48.92
CA CYS A 20 24.43 23.80 48.57
C CYS A 20 25.55 24.70 48.04
N ASP A 21 26.78 24.54 48.54
CA ASP A 21 27.97 25.22 48.03
C ASP A 21 28.26 24.90 46.56
N GLN A 22 27.90 23.70 46.08
CA GLN A 22 28.13 23.29 44.69
C GLN A 22 27.19 23.96 43.68
N PHE A 23 26.06 24.50 44.15
CA PHE A 23 25.05 25.17 43.32
C PHE A 23 24.96 26.68 43.57
N GLY A 24 25.91 27.25 44.34
CA GLY A 24 25.98 28.69 44.62
C GLY A 24 24.85 29.23 45.50
N LEU A 25 24.15 28.35 46.23
CA LEU A 25 23.11 28.72 47.18
C LEU A 25 23.73 28.98 48.54
N SER A 26 23.53 30.18 49.08
CA SER A 26 24.00 30.49 50.43
C SER A 26 23.25 29.66 51.47
N GLU A 27 23.91 29.34 52.58
CA GLU A 27 23.31 28.66 53.74
C GLU A 27 22.01 29.35 54.21
N GLU A 28 21.95 30.68 54.06
CA GLU A 28 20.80 31.50 54.40
C GLU A 28 19.61 31.31 53.44
N ASP A 29 19.88 31.13 52.14
CA ASP A 29 18.86 30.90 51.11
C ASP A 29 18.29 29.49 51.19
N PHE A 30 19.12 28.48 51.43
CA PHE A 30 18.67 27.11 51.69
C PHE A 30 17.77 27.06 52.93
N TYR A 31 18.18 27.75 54.01
CA TYR A 31 17.38 27.85 55.21
C TYR A 31 16.05 28.57 54.94
N LYS A 32 16.03 29.68 54.20
CA LYS A 32 14.83 30.49 53.95
C LYS A 32 13.87 29.93 52.91
N LEU A 33 14.36 29.29 51.85
CA LEU A 33 13.55 28.85 50.70
C LEU A 33 13.11 27.40 50.78
N VAL A 34 13.86 26.55 51.48
CA VAL A 34 13.62 25.09 51.50
C VAL A 34 13.25 24.62 52.91
N LEU A 35 14.12 24.87 53.91
CA LEU A 35 13.94 24.38 55.27
C LEU A 35 12.85 25.13 56.05
N LYS A 36 12.87 26.46 56.05
CA LYS A 36 11.92 27.27 56.83
C LYS A 36 10.46 27.12 56.36
N PRO A 37 10.13 27.07 55.05
CA PRO A 37 8.78 26.78 54.58
C PRO A 37 8.34 25.33 54.86
N ALA A 38 9.28 24.39 54.93
CA ALA A 38 8.99 23.01 55.32
C ALA A 38 8.69 22.86 56.83
N PHE A 39 9.11 23.81 57.69
CA PHE A 39 9.12 23.62 59.14
C PHE A 39 8.36 24.64 60.04
N ARG A 40 7.75 25.77 59.57
CA ARG A 40 6.75 26.61 60.33
C ARG A 40 6.28 27.88 59.57
N GLU A 41 5.12 28.54 59.77
CA GLU A 41 3.69 28.33 60.16
C GLU A 41 3.03 29.75 60.13
N ALA A 42 1.85 29.92 59.52
CA ALA A 42 0.79 30.89 59.92
C ALA A 42 -0.46 30.74 59.03
N ASP A 43 -1.49 30.15 59.63
CA ASP A 43 -2.91 30.00 59.26
C ASP A 43 -3.40 30.55 57.91
N PRO A 44 -3.98 29.67 57.09
CA PRO A 44 -5.38 29.33 57.26
C PRO A 44 -5.52 28.06 58.10
N ALA A 45 -6.63 27.94 58.82
CA ALA A 45 -6.92 26.78 59.66
C ALA A 45 -6.51 25.48 58.93
N PRO A 46 -5.74 24.58 59.58
CA PRO A 46 -5.39 23.32 58.95
C PRO A 46 -6.70 22.67 58.52
N GLU A 47 -6.83 22.33 57.23
CA GLU A 47 -7.83 21.36 56.84
C GLU A 47 -7.48 20.10 57.64
N GLU A 48 -8.27 19.84 58.68
CA GLU A 48 -8.17 18.62 59.45
C GLU A 48 -8.38 17.45 58.49
N ASP A 49 -7.43 16.52 58.50
CA ASP A 49 -7.50 15.31 57.69
C ASP A 49 -8.81 14.58 58.05
N PRO A 50 -9.70 14.30 57.09
CA PRO A 50 -10.92 13.56 57.36
C PRO A 50 -10.65 12.09 57.72
N ASP A 51 -9.42 11.61 57.53
CA ASP A 51 -9.03 10.24 57.84
C ASP A 51 -8.81 10.03 59.35
N PRO A 52 -9.23 8.87 59.91
CA PRO A 52 -8.96 8.52 61.30
C PRO A 52 -7.44 8.42 61.58
N PRO A 53 -6.99 8.64 62.82
CA PRO A 53 -5.57 8.54 63.17
C PRO A 53 -5.01 7.15 62.85
N ASN A 54 -3.78 7.10 62.32
CA ASN A 54 -3.11 5.83 62.03
C ASN A 54 -2.90 4.96 63.27
N SER A 55 -2.51 3.70 63.02
CA SER A 55 -2.20 2.70 64.05
C SER A 55 -1.13 3.13 65.07
N LYS A 56 -0.32 4.15 64.77
CA LYS A 56 0.72 4.71 65.64
C LYS A 56 0.28 5.98 66.39
N GLY A 57 -0.90 6.55 66.08
CA GLY A 57 -1.38 7.81 66.66
C GLY A 57 -0.54 9.04 66.29
N THR A 58 0.24 8.96 65.21
CA THR A 58 1.21 9.97 64.77
C THR A 58 0.69 10.74 63.55
N SER A 59 1.32 11.86 63.23
CA SER A 59 0.98 12.70 62.07
C SER A 59 2.23 13.27 61.44
N VAL A 60 2.22 13.42 60.11
CA VAL A 60 3.27 14.11 59.35
C VAL A 60 2.72 15.48 58.92
N LYS A 61 3.52 16.54 59.03
CA LYS A 61 3.20 17.83 58.40
C LYS A 61 3.99 17.94 57.10
N LEU A 62 3.29 18.09 55.98
CA LEU A 62 3.90 18.29 54.66
C LEU A 62 3.16 19.41 53.93
N PHE A 63 3.91 20.39 53.44
CA PHE A 63 3.38 21.55 52.69
C PHE A 63 2.24 22.34 53.35
N GLY A 64 2.13 22.28 54.69
CA GLY A 64 1.06 22.94 55.45
C GLY A 64 -0.11 22.04 55.81
N THR A 65 -0.18 20.83 55.24
CA THR A 65 -1.23 19.84 55.53
C THR A 65 -0.74 18.86 56.60
N THR A 66 -1.62 18.55 57.55
CA THR A 66 -1.38 17.47 58.54
C THR A 66 -1.93 16.17 57.97
N ILE A 67 -1.11 15.14 57.95
CA ILE A 67 -1.35 13.88 57.26
C ILE A 67 -1.32 12.76 58.28
N HIS A 68 -2.38 11.97 58.33
CA HIS A 68 -2.52 10.84 59.25
C HIS A 68 -2.43 9.48 58.56
N SER A 69 -2.61 9.40 57.25
CA SER A 69 -2.58 8.13 56.50
C SER A 69 -1.57 8.15 55.35
N LEU A 70 -1.06 6.97 54.94
CA LEU A 70 -0.26 6.85 53.72
C LEU A 70 -1.05 7.26 52.47
N LYS A 71 -2.36 7.01 52.49
CA LYS A 71 -3.27 7.38 51.41
C LYS A 71 -3.30 8.91 51.23
N ARG A 72 -3.49 9.65 52.33
CA ARG A 72 -3.46 11.11 52.34
C ARG A 72 -2.08 11.66 52.00
N LEU A 73 -0.99 10.98 52.42
CA LEU A 73 0.36 11.31 51.95
C LEU A 73 0.47 11.23 50.43
N GLY A 74 -0.09 10.18 49.81
CA GLY A 74 -0.16 10.04 48.36
C GLY A 74 -0.96 11.15 47.67
N GLU A 75 -2.08 11.60 48.27
CA GLU A 75 -2.91 12.70 47.73
C GLU A 75 -2.17 14.04 47.78
N VAL A 76 -1.61 14.37 48.95
CA VAL A 76 -0.80 15.59 49.13
C VAL A 76 0.48 15.55 48.31
N LEU A 77 0.99 14.36 47.96
CA LEU A 77 2.07 14.15 46.99
C LEU A 77 1.60 14.05 45.55
N PHE A 78 0.31 14.15 45.24
CA PHE A 78 -0.20 14.15 43.87
C PHE A 78 -0.62 15.55 43.40
N GLU A 79 -1.07 16.44 44.31
CA GLU A 79 -1.64 17.75 43.98
C GLU A 79 -0.72 18.73 43.19
N ASP A 80 0.54 18.91 43.60
CA ASP A 80 1.55 19.79 43.00
C ASP A 80 2.81 19.01 42.52
N PRO A 81 2.76 18.40 41.31
CA PRO A 81 3.80 17.47 40.86
C PRO A 81 5.19 18.10 40.77
N VAL A 82 5.30 19.41 40.51
CA VAL A 82 6.60 20.10 40.40
C VAL A 82 7.28 20.17 41.77
N ARG A 83 6.55 20.65 42.78
CA ARG A 83 7.07 20.75 44.15
C ARG A 83 7.34 19.37 44.76
N GLN A 84 6.52 18.39 44.41
CA GLN A 84 6.61 17.04 44.92
C GLN A 84 7.74 16.23 44.29
N GLN A 85 8.08 16.46 43.02
CA GLN A 85 9.27 15.87 42.40
C GLN A 85 10.55 16.30 43.12
N ILE A 86 10.67 17.59 43.48
CA ILE A 86 11.79 18.10 44.27
C ILE A 86 11.84 17.43 45.65
N TYR A 87 10.70 17.33 46.33
CA TYR A 87 10.61 16.63 47.62
C TYR A 87 11.09 15.17 47.52
N LEU A 88 10.74 14.50 46.41
CA LEU A 88 11.15 13.13 46.18
C LEU A 88 12.62 13.00 45.76
N GLU A 89 13.39 14.04 45.48
CA GLU A 89 14.83 13.86 45.16
C GLU A 89 15.60 13.17 46.30
N ASP A 90 15.13 13.31 47.54
CA ASP A 90 15.71 12.66 48.72
C ASP A 90 14.84 11.51 49.26
N SER A 91 15.34 10.28 49.10
CA SER A 91 14.70 9.07 49.63
C SER A 91 14.55 9.05 51.16
N THR A 92 15.35 9.82 51.89
CA THR A 92 15.36 9.81 53.36
C THR A 92 14.12 10.50 53.92
N LEU A 93 13.64 11.56 53.27
CA LEU A 93 12.42 12.28 53.65
C LEU A 93 11.19 11.40 53.48
N LEU A 94 11.07 10.73 52.33
CA LEU A 94 9.98 9.78 52.08
C LEU A 94 10.00 8.65 53.11
N LYS A 95 11.17 8.05 53.37
CA LYS A 95 11.31 6.96 54.35
C LYS A 95 10.91 7.42 55.76
N ALA A 96 11.35 8.61 56.19
CA ALA A 96 11.02 9.14 57.51
C ALA A 96 9.52 9.41 57.67
N HIS A 97 8.86 9.95 56.63
CA HIS A 97 7.42 10.20 56.67
C HIS A 97 6.61 8.90 56.63
N VAL A 98 7.03 7.90 55.83
CA VAL A 98 6.38 6.59 55.81
C VAL A 98 6.55 5.84 57.14
N ASP A 99 7.73 5.85 57.76
CA ASP A 99 7.96 5.20 59.08
C ASP A 99 7.15 5.87 60.20
N GLN A 100 6.86 7.16 60.08
CA GLN A 100 5.97 7.84 61.01
C GLN A 100 4.50 7.43 60.83
N LEU A 101 4.07 7.06 59.63
CA LEU A 101 2.66 6.76 59.32
C LEU A 101 2.34 5.26 59.29
N ALA A 102 3.35 4.41 59.07
CA ALA A 102 3.25 2.96 58.91
C ALA A 102 4.45 2.24 59.56
N ASP A 103 4.55 0.92 59.42
CA ASP A 103 5.65 0.10 59.96
C ASP A 103 6.98 0.28 59.21
N ALA A 104 8.07 -0.12 59.86
CA ALA A 104 9.42 0.06 59.33
C ALA A 104 9.67 -0.76 58.05
N ASP A 105 9.04 -1.92 57.90
CA ASP A 105 9.19 -2.76 56.70
C ASP A 105 8.55 -2.08 55.49
N THR A 106 7.37 -1.47 55.67
CA THR A 106 6.74 -0.61 54.65
C THR A 106 7.64 0.57 54.28
N ALA A 107 8.25 1.25 55.26
CA ALA A 107 9.18 2.36 55.00
C ALA A 107 10.43 1.93 54.21
N ILE A 108 10.98 0.75 54.50
CA ILE A 108 12.09 0.16 53.74
C ILE A 108 11.64 -0.17 52.32
N ALA A 109 10.45 -0.74 52.14
CA ALA A 109 9.90 -1.06 50.84
C ALA A 109 9.77 0.19 49.94
N PHE A 110 9.32 1.32 50.47
CA PHE A 110 9.27 2.60 49.74
C PHE A 110 10.66 3.16 49.42
N ALA A 111 11.63 3.02 50.33
CA ALA A 111 13.02 3.43 50.06
C ALA A 111 13.67 2.57 48.96
N LEU A 112 13.34 1.28 48.88
CA LEU A 112 13.77 0.40 47.79
C LEU A 112 13.04 0.72 46.48
N LEU A 113 11.73 1.02 46.53
CA LEU A 113 10.94 1.46 45.40
C LEU A 113 11.53 2.72 44.76
N TYR A 114 11.93 3.68 45.59
CA TYR A 114 12.60 4.90 45.16
C TYR A 114 13.87 4.61 44.34
N LYS A 115 14.69 3.66 44.80
CA LYS A 115 15.93 3.27 44.12
C LYS A 115 15.71 2.41 42.86
N SER A 116 14.49 1.88 42.67
CA SER A 116 14.19 0.94 41.59
C SER A 116 13.97 1.58 40.21
N GLU A 117 13.69 2.88 40.14
CA GLU A 117 13.35 3.59 38.91
C GLU A 117 14.29 4.78 38.72
N ALA A 118 14.95 4.91 37.57
CA ALA A 118 15.92 5.99 37.32
C ALA A 118 15.24 7.29 36.89
N ASP A 119 14.13 7.19 36.17
CA ASP A 119 13.35 8.32 35.67
C ASP A 119 12.58 8.98 36.82
N ILE A 120 12.87 10.26 37.07
CA ILE A 120 12.33 11.03 38.22
C ILE A 120 10.80 11.07 38.19
N GLU A 121 10.21 11.28 37.01
CA GLU A 121 8.77 11.43 36.85
C GLU A 121 8.06 10.09 37.02
N LYS A 122 8.61 9.00 36.45
CA LYS A 122 8.08 7.64 36.67
C LYS A 122 8.21 7.22 38.11
N ARG A 123 9.34 7.52 38.76
CA ARG A 123 9.57 7.25 40.17
C ARG A 123 8.54 7.97 41.03
N TYR A 124 8.31 9.25 40.76
CA TYR A 124 7.27 10.05 41.39
C TYR A 124 5.88 9.42 41.24
N LEU A 125 5.45 9.09 40.02
CA LEU A 125 4.14 8.48 39.78
C LEU A 125 4.01 7.11 40.46
N LYS A 126 5.05 6.28 40.41
CA LYS A 126 5.08 4.96 41.05
C LYS A 126 4.91 5.08 42.56
N ILE A 127 5.57 6.05 43.19
CA ILE A 127 5.42 6.31 44.63
C ILE A 127 4.01 6.80 44.96
N CYS A 128 3.48 7.75 44.18
CA CYS A 128 2.13 8.29 44.40
C CYS A 128 1.06 7.20 44.31
N TYR A 129 1.06 6.41 43.22
CA TYR A 129 0.07 5.34 43.04
C TYR A 129 0.27 4.19 44.03
N ARG A 130 1.49 3.93 44.50
CA ARG A 130 1.72 2.93 45.55
C ARG A 130 1.22 3.40 46.93
N LEU A 131 1.35 4.69 47.23
CA LEU A 131 0.81 5.29 48.46
C LEU A 131 -0.72 5.34 48.44
N ASN A 132 -1.30 5.67 47.28
CA ASN A 132 -2.75 5.70 47.08
C ASN A 132 -3.12 5.16 45.69
N PRO A 133 -3.48 3.87 45.60
CA PRO A 133 -3.97 3.25 44.35
C PRO A 133 -5.24 3.90 43.78
N GLY A 134 -6.01 4.62 44.60
CA GLY A 134 -7.25 5.28 44.18
C GLY A 134 -7.04 6.57 43.38
N LEU A 135 -5.81 7.06 43.25
CA LEU A 135 -5.53 8.31 42.55
C LEU A 135 -5.94 8.24 41.06
N PRO A 136 -6.52 9.32 40.52
CA PRO A 136 -6.88 9.40 39.11
C PRO A 136 -5.62 9.52 38.23
N TYR A 137 -5.75 9.16 36.95
CA TYR A 137 -4.74 9.47 35.95
C TYR A 137 -4.77 10.96 35.61
N ARG A 138 -3.62 11.62 35.56
CA ARG A 138 -3.52 13.04 35.18
C ARG A 138 -2.94 13.20 33.79
N ILE A 139 -3.63 13.96 32.95
CA ILE A 139 -3.16 14.38 31.63
C ILE A 139 -3.61 15.84 31.37
N LYS A 140 -2.67 16.74 31.08
CA LYS A 140 -2.95 18.19 30.86
C LYS A 140 -3.84 18.83 31.94
N ASN A 141 -3.60 18.49 33.21
CA ASN A 141 -4.38 18.93 34.39
C ASN A 141 -5.82 18.41 34.48
N GLN A 142 -6.26 17.56 33.54
CA GLN A 142 -7.50 16.80 33.67
C GLN A 142 -7.23 15.52 34.44
N LEU A 143 -8.22 15.08 35.23
CA LEU A 143 -8.13 13.91 36.10
C LEU A 143 -9.15 12.87 35.64
N PHE A 144 -8.68 11.65 35.44
CA PHE A 144 -9.50 10.54 34.97
C PHE A 144 -9.52 9.43 36.01
N GLY A 145 -10.70 9.18 36.56
CA GLY A 145 -10.91 8.12 37.55
C GLY A 145 -10.91 6.74 36.90
N GLN A 146 -11.43 6.58 35.69
CA GLN A 146 -11.53 5.26 35.06
C GLN A 146 -10.87 5.27 33.69
N LEU A 147 -10.42 4.08 33.27
CA LEU A 147 -9.78 3.92 31.98
C LEU A 147 -10.73 4.23 30.80
N PRO A 148 -12.00 3.77 30.77
CA PRO A 148 -12.93 4.14 29.71
C PRO A 148 -13.10 5.66 29.55
N ASP A 149 -13.28 6.38 30.66
CA ASP A 149 -13.43 7.85 30.66
C ASP A 149 -12.21 8.56 30.04
N LEU A 150 -11.00 8.07 30.34
CA LEU A 150 -9.76 8.59 29.77
C LEU A 150 -9.70 8.38 28.26
N ILE A 151 -10.07 7.20 27.79
CA ILE A 151 -10.02 6.89 26.35
C ILE A 151 -11.11 7.66 25.61
N ASP A 152 -12.33 7.75 26.14
CA ASP A 152 -13.43 8.53 25.56
C ASP A 152 -13.04 10.01 25.39
N ALA A 153 -12.45 10.61 26.41
CA ALA A 153 -11.94 11.98 26.34
C ALA A 153 -10.80 12.14 25.33
N ALA A 154 -9.90 11.15 25.24
CA ALA A 154 -8.83 11.14 24.26
C ALA A 154 -9.36 11.08 22.81
N PHE A 155 -10.43 10.34 22.55
CA PHE A 155 -11.08 10.33 21.22
C PHE A 155 -11.78 11.66 20.89
N ALA A 156 -12.32 12.36 21.88
CA ALA A 156 -12.96 13.66 21.69
C ALA A 156 -11.95 14.78 21.39
N GLU A 157 -10.74 14.71 21.95
CA GLU A 157 -9.71 15.73 21.79
C GLU A 157 -8.38 15.13 21.30
N LYS A 158 -8.00 15.42 20.05
CA LYS A 158 -6.73 14.96 19.44
C LYS A 158 -5.52 15.24 20.33
N ALA A 159 -5.49 16.41 20.97
CA ALA A 159 -4.36 16.81 21.80
C ALA A 159 -4.24 15.97 23.07
N LEU A 160 -5.32 15.36 23.56
CA LEU A 160 -5.30 14.37 24.64
C LEU A 160 -4.85 13.00 24.11
N MET A 161 -5.32 12.57 22.93
CA MET A 161 -4.86 11.32 22.30
C MET A 161 -3.35 11.31 22.05
N ASP A 162 -2.79 12.40 21.51
CA ASP A 162 -1.36 12.52 21.23
C ASP A 162 -0.53 12.40 22.51
N GLN A 163 -1.01 13.01 23.61
CA GLN A 163 -0.34 12.96 24.91
C GLN A 163 -0.49 11.58 25.57
N LEU A 164 -1.66 10.95 25.46
CA LEU A 164 -1.90 9.60 25.97
C LEU A 164 -0.99 8.59 25.26
N TYR A 165 -0.81 8.74 23.96
CA TYR A 165 0.13 7.93 23.19
C TYR A 165 1.58 8.11 23.66
N ALA A 166 1.99 9.35 23.93
CA ALA A 166 3.32 9.64 24.48
C ALA A 166 3.51 9.01 25.87
N ASP A 167 2.52 9.13 26.74
CA ASP A 167 2.55 8.55 28.09
C ASP A 167 2.58 7.01 28.06
N PHE A 168 1.83 6.39 27.13
CA PHE A 168 1.89 4.95 26.85
C PHE A 168 3.29 4.53 26.41
N GLY A 169 3.88 5.27 25.46
CA GLY A 169 5.24 5.04 24.95
C GLY A 169 6.32 5.15 26.04
N GLN A 170 6.10 6.01 27.04
CA GLN A 170 7.00 6.14 28.18
C GLN A 170 6.71 5.09 29.27
N GLY A 171 5.51 4.53 29.30
CA GLY A 171 5.08 3.53 30.29
C GLY A 171 4.46 4.13 31.55
N ARG A 172 4.03 5.40 31.51
CA ARG A 172 3.36 6.06 32.64
C ARG A 172 1.98 5.47 32.89
N LEU A 173 1.27 5.14 31.80
CA LEU A 173 -0.03 4.49 31.86
C LEU A 173 0.07 3.08 32.46
N HIS A 174 1.13 2.33 32.12
CA HIS A 174 1.40 1.02 32.71
C HIS A 174 1.59 1.09 34.23
N LEU A 175 2.25 2.14 34.75
CA LEU A 175 2.43 2.33 36.19
C LEU A 175 1.10 2.58 36.88
N TRP A 176 0.24 3.42 36.30
CA TRP A 176 -1.07 3.69 36.85
C TRP A 176 -1.93 2.44 36.93
N LEU A 177 -2.06 1.71 35.81
CA LEU A 177 -2.89 0.49 35.75
C LEU A 177 -2.33 -0.63 36.65
N HIS A 178 -1.01 -0.79 36.71
CA HIS A 178 -0.38 -1.81 37.56
C HIS A 178 -0.70 -1.63 39.05
N GLU A 179 -0.64 -0.40 39.55
CA GLU A 179 -0.85 -0.11 40.97
C GLU A 179 -2.34 0.02 41.32
N ARG A 180 -3.15 0.60 40.42
CA ARG A 180 -4.58 0.85 40.66
C ARG A 180 -5.44 -0.38 40.48
N ASP A 181 -5.25 -1.10 39.38
CA ASP A 181 -6.12 -2.23 39.03
C ASP A 181 -5.31 -3.37 38.38
N PRO A 182 -4.74 -4.28 39.20
CA PRO A 182 -4.02 -5.44 38.69
C PRO A 182 -4.87 -6.37 37.81
N GLN A 183 -6.21 -6.29 37.88
CA GLN A 183 -7.10 -7.10 37.04
C GLN A 183 -7.21 -6.53 35.62
N ASP A 184 -7.14 -5.20 35.47
CA ASP A 184 -7.12 -4.51 34.16
C ASP A 184 -5.71 -4.38 33.58
N TYR A 185 -4.66 -4.60 34.37
CA TYR A 185 -3.27 -4.61 33.90
C TYR A 185 -2.99 -5.53 32.69
N PRO A 186 -3.61 -6.71 32.51
CA PRO A 186 -3.44 -7.54 31.31
C PRO A 186 -3.96 -6.88 30.02
N VAL A 187 -4.80 -5.84 30.12
CA VAL A 187 -5.36 -5.12 28.97
C VAL A 187 -4.30 -4.30 28.23
N ILE A 188 -3.29 -3.81 28.96
CA ILE A 188 -2.21 -2.99 28.39
C ILE A 188 -1.04 -3.87 27.91
N PRO A 189 -0.69 -3.84 26.61
CA PRO A 189 0.44 -4.62 26.11
C PRO A 189 1.77 -4.15 26.70
N VAL A 190 2.70 -5.10 26.89
CA VAL A 190 4.07 -4.80 27.35
C VAL A 190 4.85 -3.99 26.29
N GLU A 191 4.54 -4.22 25.02
CA GLU A 191 5.15 -3.51 23.91
C GLU A 191 4.69 -2.05 23.83
N LYS A 192 5.62 -1.13 23.62
CA LYS A 192 5.37 0.32 23.58
C LYS A 192 5.36 0.89 22.16
N LYS A 193 4.82 0.12 21.20
CA LYS A 193 4.76 0.47 19.77
C LYS A 193 3.35 0.97 19.39
N ALA A 194 3.23 1.64 18.25
CA ALA A 194 1.95 2.14 17.73
C ALA A 194 0.86 1.05 17.62
N ALA A 195 1.21 -0.11 17.06
CA ALA A 195 0.31 -1.26 16.98
C ALA A 195 -0.18 -1.74 18.36
N ALA A 196 0.71 -1.75 19.36
CA ALA A 196 0.38 -2.14 20.73
C ALA A 196 -0.54 -1.11 21.40
N PHE A 197 -0.31 0.19 21.17
CA PHE A 197 -1.21 1.24 21.64
C PHE A 197 -2.61 1.10 21.02
N LEU A 198 -2.68 0.85 19.71
CA LEU A 198 -3.96 0.65 19.03
C LEU A 198 -4.70 -0.58 19.56
N THR A 199 -3.97 -1.67 19.82
CA THR A 199 -4.53 -2.88 20.44
C THR A 199 -5.08 -2.58 21.82
N PHE A 200 -4.34 -1.82 22.64
CA PHE A 200 -4.81 -1.37 23.95
C PHE A 200 -6.12 -0.59 23.86
N ILE A 201 -6.18 0.42 22.99
CA ILE A 201 -7.38 1.23 22.78
C ILE A 201 -8.61 0.36 22.47
N TYR A 202 -8.46 -0.58 21.55
CA TYR A 202 -9.57 -1.44 21.14
C TYR A 202 -9.89 -2.58 22.12
N ASN A 203 -8.97 -2.95 23.02
CA ASN A 203 -9.28 -3.86 24.12
C ASN A 203 -10.14 -3.17 25.18
N VAL A 204 -9.96 -1.86 25.40
CA VAL A 204 -10.78 -1.07 26.33
C VAL A 204 -12.19 -0.89 25.77
N ASN A 205 -12.31 -0.51 24.50
CA ASN A 205 -13.60 -0.40 23.83
C ASN A 205 -13.45 -0.69 22.34
N SER A 206 -14.03 -1.82 21.92
CA SER A 206 -13.96 -2.28 20.54
C SER A 206 -14.81 -1.44 19.58
N ALA A 207 -15.77 -0.64 20.09
CA ALA A 207 -16.68 0.16 19.28
C ALA A 207 -16.10 1.50 18.82
N PHE A 208 -14.88 1.86 19.25
CA PHE A 208 -14.25 3.09 18.79
C PHE A 208 -14.01 3.08 17.26
N PRO A 209 -14.17 4.24 16.60
CA PRO A 209 -13.91 4.34 15.17
C PRO A 209 -12.42 4.20 14.86
N PHE A 210 -12.12 3.83 13.62
CA PHE A 210 -10.77 3.88 13.07
C PHE A 210 -10.56 5.17 12.30
N ALA A 211 -9.44 5.86 12.52
CA ALA A 211 -9.14 7.12 11.88
C ALA A 211 -8.14 6.96 10.74
N ILE A 212 -8.50 7.41 9.54
CA ILE A 212 -7.58 7.48 8.39
C ILE A 212 -7.57 8.91 7.86
N SER A 213 -6.41 9.57 7.94
CA SER A 213 -6.22 10.96 7.50
C SER A 213 -7.23 11.96 8.09
N GLY A 214 -7.65 11.74 9.34
CA GLY A 214 -8.58 12.61 10.06
C GLY A 214 -10.07 12.32 9.84
N GLU A 215 -10.40 11.34 8.98
CA GLU A 215 -11.77 10.83 8.84
C GLU A 215 -11.95 9.60 9.73
N PHE A 216 -13.10 9.49 10.40
CA PHE A 216 -13.46 8.38 11.27
C PHE A 216 -14.37 7.39 10.55
N PHE A 217 -14.08 6.10 10.73
CA PHE A 217 -14.83 4.98 10.17
C PHE A 217 -15.32 4.10 11.32
N TYR A 218 -16.63 3.91 11.44
CA TYR A 218 -17.25 3.12 12.50
C TYR A 218 -17.44 1.66 12.10
N SER A 219 -17.42 1.38 10.80
CA SER A 219 -17.55 0.03 10.27
C SER A 219 -16.60 -0.23 9.10
N PRO A 220 -16.13 -1.47 8.89
CA PRO A 220 -15.31 -1.80 7.73
C PRO A 220 -16.00 -1.48 6.39
N ILE A 221 -17.33 -1.58 6.34
CA ILE A 221 -18.14 -1.30 5.13
C ILE A 221 -18.02 0.18 4.72
N GLU A 222 -17.91 1.11 5.68
CA GLU A 222 -17.69 2.53 5.38
C GLU A 222 -16.36 2.78 4.65
N LEU A 223 -15.31 1.98 4.94
CA LEU A 223 -14.04 2.05 4.21
C LEU A 223 -14.24 1.67 2.75
N VAL A 224 -15.04 0.63 2.48
CA VAL A 224 -15.35 0.18 1.11
C VAL A 224 -16.12 1.26 0.36
N ALA A 225 -17.16 1.82 0.99
CA ALA A 225 -17.97 2.88 0.40
C ALA A 225 -17.14 4.14 0.09
N LYS A 226 -16.16 4.49 0.94
CA LYS A 226 -15.22 5.60 0.67
C LYS A 226 -14.26 5.26 -0.46
N ALA A 227 -13.64 4.08 -0.42
CA ALA A 227 -12.67 3.65 -1.43
C ALA A 227 -13.27 3.54 -2.83
N GLN A 228 -14.54 3.15 -2.96
CA GLN A 228 -15.25 3.11 -4.25
C GLN A 228 -15.51 4.49 -4.87
N LYS A 229 -15.32 5.59 -4.12
CA LYS A 229 -15.62 6.97 -4.59
C LYS A 229 -14.38 7.84 -4.70
N ASP A 230 -13.32 7.53 -3.96
CA ASP A 230 -12.15 8.39 -3.81
C ASP A 230 -10.84 7.62 -4.04
N LEU A 231 -10.23 7.84 -5.20
CA LEU A 231 -8.93 7.26 -5.54
C LEU A 231 -7.81 7.72 -4.59
N SER A 232 -7.87 8.96 -4.10
CA SER A 232 -6.85 9.52 -3.21
C SER A 232 -6.82 8.84 -1.83
N PHE A 233 -7.87 8.09 -1.51
CA PHE A 233 -7.97 7.29 -0.29
C PHE A 233 -7.17 5.99 -0.36
N TRP A 234 -6.97 5.43 -1.54
CA TRP A 234 -6.34 4.10 -1.71
C TRP A 234 -4.92 4.02 -1.14
N PRO A 235 -4.00 4.97 -1.39
CA PRO A 235 -2.66 4.93 -0.79
C PRO A 235 -2.68 5.01 0.74
N LYS A 236 -3.62 5.77 1.30
CA LYS A 236 -3.77 5.93 2.76
C LYS A 236 -4.25 4.63 3.39
N LEU A 237 -5.24 3.98 2.76
CA LEU A 237 -5.75 2.67 3.19
C LEU A 237 -4.65 1.59 3.09
N LEU A 238 -3.87 1.61 2.02
CA LEU A 238 -2.78 0.66 1.82
C LEU A 238 -1.70 0.81 2.89
N THR A 239 -1.38 2.06 3.25
CA THR A 239 -0.43 2.34 4.34
C THR A 239 -0.90 1.72 5.66
N GLN A 240 -2.20 1.83 5.99
CA GLN A 240 -2.75 1.22 7.21
C GLN A 240 -2.77 -0.31 7.17
N CYS A 241 -2.89 -0.90 5.97
CA CYS A 241 -2.75 -2.34 5.79
C CYS A 241 -1.29 -2.79 5.99
N ALA A 242 -0.33 -2.07 5.40
CA ALA A 242 1.08 -2.39 5.47
C ALA A 242 1.65 -2.29 6.89
N THR A 243 1.17 -1.33 7.70
CA THR A 243 1.54 -1.23 9.12
C THR A 243 0.81 -2.24 10.01
N GLY A 244 -0.19 -2.96 9.49
CA GLY A 244 -1.03 -3.88 10.25
C GLY A 244 -2.09 -3.20 11.14
N HIS A 245 -2.11 -1.87 11.20
CA HIS A 245 -3.03 -1.13 12.06
C HIS A 245 -4.50 -1.39 11.72
N LEU A 246 -4.81 -1.48 10.43
CA LEU A 246 -6.17 -1.76 9.98
C LEU A 246 -6.66 -3.14 10.47
N PHE A 247 -5.79 -4.14 10.46
CA PHE A 247 -6.15 -5.50 10.88
C PHE A 247 -6.33 -5.62 12.40
N ILE A 248 -5.66 -4.78 13.19
CA ILE A 248 -5.90 -4.67 14.64
C ILE A 248 -7.33 -4.20 14.90
N TRP A 249 -7.77 -3.17 14.17
CA TRP A 249 -9.15 -2.70 14.26
C TRP A 249 -10.16 -3.75 13.77
N PHE A 250 -9.92 -4.41 12.64
CA PHE A 250 -10.79 -5.49 12.17
C PHE A 250 -10.93 -6.63 13.17
N LYS A 251 -9.84 -7.02 13.84
CA LYS A 251 -9.87 -8.01 14.90
C LYS A 251 -10.79 -7.58 16.04
N ALA A 252 -10.70 -6.32 16.48
CA ALA A 252 -11.58 -5.78 17.52
C ALA A 252 -13.05 -5.73 17.09
N GLN A 253 -13.31 -5.49 15.81
CA GLN A 253 -14.65 -5.50 15.20
C GLN A 253 -15.21 -6.93 14.97
N GLY A 254 -14.51 -7.98 15.40
CA GLY A 254 -14.96 -9.37 15.29
C GLY A 254 -14.46 -10.14 14.07
N TYR A 255 -13.46 -9.62 13.35
CA TYR A 255 -12.92 -10.22 12.12
C TYR A 255 -11.44 -10.63 12.24
N PRO A 256 -11.07 -11.53 13.18
CA PRO A 256 -9.66 -11.89 13.43
C PRO A 256 -8.97 -12.59 12.25
N GLY A 257 -9.71 -13.30 11.39
CA GLY A 257 -9.16 -14.08 10.28
C GLY A 257 -8.88 -13.28 8.99
N TRP A 258 -9.26 -12.00 8.95
CA TRP A 258 -9.14 -11.21 7.72
C TRP A 258 -7.69 -10.90 7.34
N GLN A 259 -6.78 -10.74 8.30
CA GLN A 259 -5.36 -10.56 7.98
C GLN A 259 -4.79 -11.78 7.24
N ASP A 260 -5.10 -12.98 7.74
CA ASP A 260 -4.63 -14.24 7.13
C ASP A 260 -5.28 -14.47 5.77
N ALA A 261 -6.58 -14.18 5.64
CA ALA A 261 -7.30 -14.26 4.37
C ALA A 261 -6.72 -13.29 3.34
N PHE A 262 -6.43 -12.05 3.74
CA PHE A 262 -5.79 -11.05 2.89
C PHE A 262 -4.42 -11.53 2.44
N GLN A 263 -3.56 -11.99 3.36
CA GLN A 263 -2.24 -12.50 3.02
C GLN A 263 -2.30 -13.71 2.08
N LYS A 264 -3.28 -14.60 2.27
CA LYS A 264 -3.53 -15.75 1.39
C LYS A 264 -3.93 -15.31 -0.01
N ASN A 265 -4.77 -14.29 -0.14
CA ASN A 265 -5.15 -13.72 -1.43
C ASN A 265 -3.94 -13.08 -2.13
N ILE A 266 -3.12 -12.32 -1.40
CA ILE A 266 -1.89 -11.71 -1.93
C ILE A 266 -0.92 -12.77 -2.47
N ASN A 267 -0.74 -13.86 -1.73
CA ASN A 267 0.19 -14.93 -2.12
C ASN A 267 -0.25 -15.72 -3.36
N ARG A 268 -1.54 -15.64 -3.74
CA ARG A 268 -2.06 -16.25 -4.97
C ARG A 268 -1.79 -15.41 -6.22
N ILE A 269 -1.61 -14.10 -6.06
CA ILE A 269 -1.39 -13.20 -7.18
C ILE A 269 0.03 -13.41 -7.71
N LYS A 270 0.13 -13.73 -9.00
CA LYS A 270 1.42 -13.87 -9.69
C LYS A 270 1.94 -12.49 -10.06
N TRP A 271 2.82 -11.95 -9.22
CA TRP A 271 3.54 -10.70 -9.51
C TRP A 271 4.61 -10.93 -10.59
N LYS A 272 4.81 -9.94 -11.47
CA LYS A 272 6.07 -9.84 -12.25
C LYS A 272 7.24 -9.56 -11.30
N LYS A 273 8.49 -9.68 -11.79
CA LYS A 273 9.69 -9.41 -10.99
C LYS A 273 9.57 -8.09 -10.22
N ALA A 274 10.14 -8.06 -9.01
CA ALA A 274 10.09 -6.89 -8.14
C ALA A 274 10.57 -5.62 -8.87
N GLY A 275 9.71 -4.59 -8.92
CA GLY A 275 10.00 -3.30 -9.54
C GLY A 275 9.30 -3.01 -10.89
N GLU A 276 8.65 -3.99 -11.52
CA GLU A 276 7.97 -3.77 -12.83
C GLU A 276 6.44 -3.59 -12.73
N ASP A 277 5.84 -3.84 -11.56
CA ASP A 277 4.38 -3.83 -11.40
C ASP A 277 3.88 -2.55 -10.71
N ASN A 278 3.87 -1.44 -11.46
CA ASN A 278 3.43 -0.10 -11.00
C ASN A 278 1.97 -0.05 -10.52
N HIS A 279 1.21 -1.15 -10.65
CA HIS A 279 -0.19 -1.22 -10.28
C HIS A 279 -0.49 -2.23 -9.16
N LYS A 280 0.55 -2.78 -8.53
CA LYS A 280 0.42 -3.71 -7.41
C LYS A 280 -0.50 -3.17 -6.31
N ASP A 281 -0.32 -1.91 -5.96
CA ASP A 281 -1.07 -1.24 -4.90
C ASP A 281 -2.58 -1.23 -5.17
N TYR A 282 -2.98 -1.03 -6.44
CA TYR A 282 -4.38 -1.08 -6.83
C TYR A 282 -4.97 -2.48 -6.70
N THR A 283 -4.23 -3.52 -7.13
CA THR A 283 -4.66 -4.91 -6.93
C THR A 283 -4.84 -5.22 -5.45
N LEU A 284 -3.90 -4.81 -4.59
CA LEU A 284 -3.95 -5.05 -3.16
C LEU A 284 -5.18 -4.42 -2.52
N ILE A 285 -5.47 -3.15 -2.83
CA ILE A 285 -6.67 -2.49 -2.32
C ILE A 285 -7.93 -3.16 -2.86
N GLN A 286 -8.02 -3.46 -4.15
CA GLN A 286 -9.20 -4.13 -4.70
C GLN A 286 -9.50 -5.47 -3.99
N GLN A 287 -8.45 -6.25 -3.69
CA GLN A 287 -8.58 -7.51 -2.95
C GLN A 287 -9.00 -7.29 -1.49
N LEU A 288 -8.55 -6.21 -0.87
CA LEU A 288 -9.00 -5.80 0.46
C LEU A 288 -10.48 -5.44 0.45
N LEU A 289 -10.94 -4.68 -0.54
CA LEU A 289 -12.36 -4.28 -0.66
C LEU A 289 -13.27 -5.51 -0.78
N LEU A 290 -12.90 -6.46 -1.63
CA LEU A 290 -13.64 -7.72 -1.82
C LEU A 290 -13.59 -8.64 -0.59
N LEU A 291 -12.54 -8.52 0.23
CA LEU A 291 -12.46 -9.25 1.49
C LEU A 291 -13.39 -8.65 2.55
N ILE A 292 -13.46 -7.32 2.63
CA ILE A 292 -14.27 -6.60 3.61
C ILE A 292 -15.76 -6.73 3.29
N ASP A 293 -16.11 -6.57 2.02
CA ASP A 293 -17.48 -6.65 1.53
C ASP A 293 -17.57 -7.66 0.37
N PRO A 294 -17.93 -8.93 0.67
CA PRO A 294 -18.13 -9.95 -0.34
C PRO A 294 -19.28 -9.66 -1.31
N ASP A 295 -20.23 -8.79 -0.93
CA ASP A 295 -21.34 -8.39 -1.79
C ASP A 295 -20.94 -7.28 -2.78
N THR A 296 -19.75 -6.67 -2.61
CA THR A 296 -19.18 -5.77 -3.61
C THR A 296 -19.02 -6.52 -4.93
N ILE A 297 -19.66 -5.98 -5.98
CA ILE A 297 -19.62 -6.55 -7.32
C ILE A 297 -18.16 -6.61 -7.79
N CYS A 298 -17.69 -7.83 -8.09
CA CYS A 298 -16.35 -8.02 -8.64
C CYS A 298 -16.17 -7.17 -9.92
N PRO A 299 -15.01 -6.54 -10.10
CA PRO A 299 -14.69 -5.84 -11.33
C PRO A 299 -14.71 -6.80 -12.53
N GLN A 300 -15.59 -6.53 -13.50
CA GLN A 300 -15.88 -7.39 -14.66
C GLN A 300 -15.54 -6.67 -15.97
N LEU A 301 -15.03 -7.42 -16.94
CA LEU A 301 -14.71 -6.97 -18.27
C LEU A 301 -15.77 -7.43 -19.29
N ALA A 302 -15.85 -6.71 -20.39
CA ALA A 302 -16.60 -7.11 -21.57
C ALA A 302 -15.78 -6.80 -22.82
N PHE A 303 -15.85 -7.70 -23.79
CA PHE A 303 -15.70 -7.28 -25.18
C PHE A 303 -16.99 -6.61 -25.64
N ASN A 304 -16.87 -5.62 -26.52
CA ASN A 304 -18.02 -5.09 -27.24
C ASN A 304 -18.51 -6.10 -28.29
N GLU A 305 -17.57 -6.86 -28.85
CA GLU A 305 -17.79 -7.90 -29.83
C GLU A 305 -18.07 -9.26 -29.15
N THR A 306 -18.95 -10.09 -29.73
CA THR A 306 -19.24 -11.44 -29.22
C THR A 306 -18.41 -12.53 -29.88
N LYS A 307 -17.88 -12.25 -31.08
CA LYS A 307 -17.00 -13.14 -31.86
C LYS A 307 -16.25 -12.35 -32.92
N VAL A 308 -15.10 -12.85 -33.36
CA VAL A 308 -14.33 -12.31 -34.48
C VAL A 308 -14.36 -13.30 -35.63
N GLU A 309 -14.98 -12.93 -36.75
CA GLU A 309 -15.10 -13.81 -37.93
C GLU A 309 -14.48 -13.15 -39.17
N LEU A 310 -13.41 -13.76 -39.68
CA LEU A 310 -12.71 -13.37 -40.89
C LEU A 310 -12.76 -14.51 -41.91
N LEU A 311 -13.92 -14.69 -42.55
CA LEU A 311 -14.21 -15.90 -43.34
C LEU A 311 -13.67 -15.87 -44.79
N ALA A 312 -13.22 -14.71 -45.26
CA ALA A 312 -12.75 -14.53 -46.64
C ALA A 312 -11.51 -13.63 -46.68
N LEU A 313 -10.53 -13.92 -45.82
CA LEU A 313 -9.31 -13.12 -45.74
C LEU A 313 -8.42 -13.40 -46.97
N PRO A 314 -8.10 -12.41 -47.81
CA PRO A 314 -7.22 -12.64 -48.95
C PRO A 314 -5.79 -12.92 -48.46
N ALA A 315 -5.13 -13.93 -49.05
CA ALA A 315 -3.74 -14.29 -48.76
C ALA A 315 -2.73 -13.26 -49.32
N THR A 316 -2.80 -12.00 -48.88
CA THR A 316 -2.00 -10.90 -49.43
C THR A 316 -1.30 -10.04 -48.38
N GLN A 317 -2.00 -9.53 -47.36
CA GLN A 317 -1.48 -8.55 -46.42
C GLN A 317 -1.99 -8.82 -45.00
N THR A 318 -1.21 -8.41 -44.00
CA THR A 318 -1.61 -8.45 -42.59
C THR A 318 -2.85 -7.62 -42.38
N VAL A 319 -3.80 -8.16 -41.62
CA VAL A 319 -5.05 -7.50 -41.23
C VAL A 319 -5.02 -7.21 -39.74
N GLU A 320 -5.41 -5.99 -39.38
CA GLU A 320 -5.54 -5.57 -37.99
C GLU A 320 -7.02 -5.51 -37.63
N VAL A 321 -7.40 -6.20 -36.55
CA VAL A 321 -8.75 -6.15 -35.97
C VAL A 321 -8.65 -5.46 -34.62
N ILE A 322 -9.35 -4.35 -34.46
CA ILE A 322 -9.39 -3.59 -33.21
C ILE A 322 -10.59 -4.08 -32.41
N LEU A 323 -10.33 -4.62 -31.22
CA LEU A 323 -11.32 -5.11 -30.26
C LEU A 323 -11.41 -4.14 -29.10
N ASN A 324 -12.63 -3.75 -28.73
CA ASN A 324 -12.82 -2.82 -27.62
C ASN A 324 -13.18 -3.59 -26.36
N VAL A 325 -12.32 -3.47 -25.35
CA VAL A 325 -12.53 -4.05 -24.03
C VAL A 325 -12.98 -2.94 -23.10
N ARG A 326 -14.07 -3.15 -22.36
CA ARG A 326 -14.61 -2.20 -21.38
C ARG A 326 -14.83 -2.84 -20.04
N LEU A 327 -14.75 -2.02 -19.00
CA LEU A 327 -15.12 -2.36 -17.64
C LEU A 327 -16.65 -2.25 -17.49
N LYS A 328 -17.31 -3.32 -17.04
CA LYS A 328 -18.77 -3.37 -16.82
C LYS A 328 -19.18 -2.83 -15.45
N THR A 329 -18.34 -3.04 -14.45
CA THR A 329 -18.61 -2.78 -13.04
C THR A 329 -17.52 -1.89 -12.47
N LEU A 330 -17.72 -1.31 -11.29
CA LEU A 330 -16.72 -0.41 -10.69
C LEU A 330 -15.51 -1.20 -10.17
N GLY A 331 -14.36 -0.55 -10.10
CA GLY A 331 -13.13 -1.07 -9.51
C GLY A 331 -11.97 -1.23 -10.50
N TYR A 332 -10.91 -1.84 -9.98
CA TYR A 332 -9.65 -2.05 -10.69
C TYR A 332 -9.56 -3.48 -11.24
N VAL A 333 -9.26 -3.61 -12.54
CA VAL A 333 -8.97 -4.89 -13.19
C VAL A 333 -7.62 -4.85 -13.90
N LYS A 334 -6.83 -5.89 -13.67
CA LYS A 334 -5.71 -6.27 -14.51
C LYS A 334 -6.02 -7.60 -15.18
N ALA A 335 -6.04 -7.60 -16.52
CA ALA A 335 -6.26 -8.79 -17.33
C ALA A 335 -4.99 -9.20 -18.06
N GLN A 336 -4.66 -10.48 -18.02
CA GLN A 336 -3.69 -11.10 -18.93
C GLN A 336 -4.43 -11.53 -20.20
N ILE A 337 -3.83 -11.25 -21.34
CA ILE A 337 -4.39 -11.57 -22.64
C ILE A 337 -3.55 -12.68 -23.23
N GLN A 338 -4.20 -13.77 -23.61
CA GLN A 338 -3.55 -14.90 -24.22
C GLN A 338 -4.47 -15.55 -25.26
N LEU A 339 -3.87 -16.27 -26.20
CA LEU A 339 -4.62 -17.15 -27.09
C LEU A 339 -4.68 -18.54 -26.42
N GLU A 340 -5.84 -19.19 -26.49
CA GLU A 340 -6.04 -20.54 -25.94
C GLU A 340 -5.09 -21.56 -26.57
N SER A 341 -4.86 -21.44 -27.89
CA SER A 341 -3.83 -22.16 -28.61
C SER A 341 -3.00 -21.17 -29.39
N GLU A 342 -1.67 -21.27 -29.28
CA GLU A 342 -0.75 -20.50 -30.11
C GLU A 342 -1.00 -20.86 -31.59
N GLN A 343 -1.49 -19.88 -32.35
CA GLN A 343 -1.73 -20.00 -33.79
C GLN A 343 -0.66 -19.17 -34.51
N PRO A 344 0.21 -19.79 -35.33
CA PRO A 344 1.21 -19.06 -36.08
C PRO A 344 0.54 -18.07 -37.03
N GLY A 345 0.85 -16.78 -36.87
CA GLY A 345 0.26 -15.70 -37.66
C GLY A 345 -0.80 -14.86 -36.96
N ILE A 346 -1.21 -15.21 -35.74
CA ILE A 346 -1.96 -14.31 -34.87
C ILE A 346 -0.99 -13.68 -33.87
N THR A 347 -0.94 -12.36 -33.81
CA THR A 347 -0.20 -11.62 -32.79
C THR A 347 -1.09 -10.58 -32.13
N LEU A 348 -0.82 -10.34 -30.84
CA LEU A 348 -1.48 -9.31 -30.05
C LEU A 348 -0.51 -8.13 -29.90
N ASP A 349 -1.02 -6.91 -29.97
CA ASP A 349 -0.23 -5.71 -29.68
C ASP A 349 0.11 -5.59 -28.18
N GLN A 350 -0.75 -6.11 -27.32
CA GLN A 350 -0.60 -6.07 -25.87
C GLN A 350 -0.84 -7.46 -25.25
N SER A 351 -0.09 -7.76 -24.20
CA SER A 351 -0.27 -9.00 -23.40
C SER A 351 -1.05 -8.77 -22.11
N GLN A 352 -1.30 -7.50 -21.76
CA GLN A 352 -1.97 -7.12 -20.53
C GLN A 352 -2.83 -5.87 -20.76
N ILE A 353 -4.01 -5.85 -20.15
CA ILE A 353 -4.91 -4.69 -20.09
C ILE A 353 -5.08 -4.30 -18.63
N ILE A 354 -5.09 -3.00 -18.37
CA ILE A 354 -5.37 -2.41 -17.07
C ILE A 354 -6.51 -1.42 -17.26
N LEU A 355 -7.63 -1.66 -16.58
CA LEU A 355 -8.78 -0.76 -16.57
C LEU A 355 -9.11 -0.41 -15.12
N PHE A 356 -9.50 0.85 -14.91
CA PHE A 356 -9.88 1.34 -13.59
C PHE A 356 -10.87 2.49 -13.73
N ASP A 357 -12.04 2.33 -13.10
CA ASP A 357 -13.13 3.29 -13.14
C ASP A 357 -12.74 4.66 -12.56
N LEU A 358 -12.04 4.70 -11.43
CA LEU A 358 -11.72 5.93 -10.72
C LEU A 358 -10.67 6.80 -11.42
N THR A 359 -9.90 6.24 -12.36
CA THR A 359 -8.97 7.02 -13.20
C THR A 359 -9.60 7.44 -14.54
N GLY A 360 -10.85 7.04 -14.79
CA GLY A 360 -11.54 7.24 -16.07
C GLY A 360 -11.08 6.29 -17.18
N GLN A 361 -10.20 5.32 -16.88
CA GLN A 361 -9.72 4.32 -17.83
C GLN A 361 -10.68 3.14 -17.90
N ASN A 362 -11.88 3.38 -18.40
CA ASN A 362 -12.99 2.41 -18.38
C ASN A 362 -13.00 1.52 -19.63
N SER A 363 -12.21 1.85 -20.64
CA SER A 363 -12.11 1.09 -21.89
C SER A 363 -10.73 1.21 -22.51
N THR A 364 -10.33 0.17 -23.24
CA THR A 364 -9.12 0.16 -24.05
C THR A 364 -9.34 -0.62 -25.34
N SER A 365 -8.52 -0.33 -26.34
CA SER A 365 -8.50 -1.04 -27.61
C SER A 365 -7.37 -2.07 -27.61
N LEU A 366 -7.70 -3.31 -27.95
CA LEU A 366 -6.77 -4.41 -28.19
C LEU A 366 -6.67 -4.65 -29.70
N THR A 367 -5.45 -4.67 -30.24
CA THR A 367 -5.25 -4.90 -31.68
C THR A 367 -4.80 -6.33 -31.92
N LEU A 368 -5.67 -7.10 -32.58
CA LEU A 368 -5.37 -8.44 -33.06
C LEU A 368 -4.81 -8.34 -34.49
N ARG A 369 -3.53 -8.68 -34.66
CA ARG A 369 -2.85 -8.70 -35.95
C ARG A 369 -2.85 -10.11 -36.51
N ILE A 370 -3.32 -10.26 -37.74
CA ILE A 370 -3.47 -11.55 -38.41
C ILE A 370 -2.69 -11.50 -39.71
N ASP A 371 -1.68 -12.37 -39.82
CA ASP A 371 -0.85 -12.57 -41.01
C ASP A 371 -1.39 -13.76 -41.83
N PRO A 372 -2.23 -13.52 -42.86
CA PRO A 372 -2.83 -14.59 -43.65
C PRO A 372 -1.82 -15.47 -44.40
N LEU A 373 -0.55 -15.05 -44.56
CA LEU A 373 0.46 -15.85 -45.26
C LEU A 373 0.90 -17.09 -44.48
N LYS A 374 0.67 -17.11 -43.16
CA LYS A 374 1.05 -18.21 -42.26
C LYS A 374 -0.05 -19.27 -42.10
N PHE A 375 -1.23 -19.06 -42.70
CA PHE A 375 -2.36 -19.98 -42.60
C PHE A 375 -2.51 -20.89 -43.82
N GLY A 376 -3.15 -22.04 -43.61
CA GLY A 376 -3.56 -22.92 -44.70
C GLY A 376 -4.68 -22.29 -45.52
N LYS A 377 -4.56 -22.30 -46.85
CA LYS A 377 -5.59 -21.75 -47.73
C LYS A 377 -6.83 -22.64 -47.73
N ASN A 378 -8.01 -22.03 -47.69
CA ASN A 378 -9.33 -22.68 -47.63
C ASN A 378 -9.51 -23.63 -46.45
N VAL A 379 -8.78 -23.41 -45.35
CA VAL A 379 -8.93 -24.14 -44.08
C VAL A 379 -9.49 -23.17 -43.05
N LEU A 380 -10.51 -23.62 -42.31
CA LEU A 380 -11.07 -22.86 -41.20
C LEU A 380 -10.20 -23.07 -39.95
N HIS A 381 -9.57 -22.00 -39.49
CA HIS A 381 -8.81 -21.95 -38.26
C HIS A 381 -9.66 -21.35 -37.14
N GLN A 382 -9.78 -22.05 -36.02
CA GLN A 382 -10.52 -21.60 -34.84
C GLN A 382 -9.59 -21.54 -33.63
N THR A 383 -9.68 -20.44 -32.89
CA THR A 383 -9.01 -20.25 -31.59
C THR A 383 -9.85 -19.34 -30.72
N SER A 384 -9.54 -19.25 -29.43
CA SER A 384 -10.17 -18.28 -28.53
C SER A 384 -9.13 -17.32 -27.99
N LEU A 385 -9.47 -16.03 -28.01
CA LEU A 385 -8.78 -15.02 -27.23
C LEU A 385 -9.31 -15.08 -25.79
N GLN A 386 -8.42 -15.24 -24.82
CA GLN A 386 -8.76 -15.32 -23.41
C GLN A 386 -8.27 -14.06 -22.68
N LEU A 387 -9.19 -13.40 -21.97
CA LEU A 387 -8.86 -12.42 -20.93
C LEU A 387 -8.94 -13.11 -19.59
N VAL A 388 -7.79 -13.34 -18.97
CA VAL A 388 -7.67 -13.96 -17.66
C VAL A 388 -7.44 -12.86 -16.63
N THR A 389 -8.37 -12.72 -15.69
CA THR A 389 -8.26 -11.82 -14.53
C THR A 389 -8.18 -12.64 -13.24
N ASP A 390 -7.99 -11.98 -12.11
CA ASP A 390 -8.07 -12.64 -10.80
C ASP A 390 -9.50 -13.08 -10.42
N TYR A 391 -10.52 -12.61 -11.15
CA TYR A 391 -11.95 -12.79 -10.81
C TYR A 391 -12.70 -13.66 -11.82
N GLU A 392 -12.38 -13.52 -13.11
CA GLU A 392 -13.06 -14.18 -14.22
C GLU A 392 -12.11 -14.50 -15.39
N ASN A 393 -12.53 -15.45 -16.22
CA ASN A 393 -11.89 -15.78 -17.49
C ASN A 393 -12.92 -15.58 -18.62
N ILE A 394 -12.66 -14.64 -19.53
CA ILE A 394 -13.53 -14.33 -20.66
C ILE A 394 -12.91 -14.85 -21.95
N SER A 395 -13.65 -15.67 -22.68
CA SER A 395 -13.25 -16.22 -23.97
C SER A 395 -14.00 -15.53 -25.13
N LEU A 396 -13.26 -14.93 -26.05
CA LEU A 396 -13.78 -14.40 -27.32
C LEU A 396 -13.36 -15.32 -28.47
N PRO A 397 -14.30 -16.03 -29.13
CA PRO A 397 -13.97 -16.93 -30.22
C PRO A 397 -13.52 -16.16 -31.47
N VAL A 398 -12.44 -16.64 -32.10
CA VAL A 398 -11.82 -16.09 -33.30
C VAL A 398 -11.81 -17.16 -34.39
N SER A 399 -12.48 -16.90 -35.50
CA SER A 399 -12.56 -17.78 -36.67
C SER A 399 -11.94 -17.10 -37.90
N ILE A 400 -10.95 -17.75 -38.50
CA ILE A 400 -10.18 -17.22 -39.64
C ILE A 400 -10.23 -18.25 -40.77
N ASN A 401 -10.63 -17.81 -41.96
CA ASN A 401 -10.52 -18.60 -43.18
C ASN A 401 -9.84 -17.75 -44.27
N VAL A 402 -8.69 -18.22 -44.72
CA VAL A 402 -7.87 -17.54 -45.74
C VAL A 402 -8.22 -18.10 -47.11
N VAL A 403 -8.69 -17.22 -48.01
CA VAL A 403 -9.08 -17.61 -49.37
C VAL A 403 -8.00 -17.24 -50.37
N PHE A 404 -7.88 -18.06 -51.42
CA PHE A 404 -6.98 -17.75 -52.53
C PHE A 404 -7.47 -16.48 -53.26
N PRO A 405 -6.63 -15.45 -53.46
CA PRO A 405 -7.05 -14.19 -54.06
C PRO A 405 -7.11 -14.31 -55.59
N ILE A 406 -8.12 -15.01 -56.12
CA ILE A 406 -8.28 -15.27 -57.57
C ILE A 406 -8.21 -13.98 -58.38
N ARG A 407 -8.89 -12.91 -57.94
CA ARG A 407 -8.91 -11.62 -58.65
C ARG A 407 -7.51 -11.01 -58.75
N SER A 408 -6.78 -10.95 -57.64
CA SER A 408 -5.41 -10.43 -57.62
C SER A 408 -4.49 -11.30 -58.48
N TYR A 409 -4.61 -12.62 -58.37
CA TYR A 409 -3.83 -13.55 -59.19
C TYR A 409 -4.08 -13.36 -60.69
N VAL A 410 -5.35 -13.27 -61.12
CA VAL A 410 -5.72 -13.02 -62.53
C VAL A 410 -5.20 -11.65 -63.00
N LEU A 411 -5.27 -10.61 -62.18
CA LEU A 411 -4.71 -9.30 -62.49
C LEU A 411 -3.18 -9.37 -62.68
N TYR A 412 -2.47 -10.10 -61.83
CA TYR A 412 -1.03 -10.32 -61.99
C TYR A 412 -0.73 -11.11 -63.26
N LEU A 413 -1.48 -12.18 -63.54
CA LEU A 413 -1.32 -12.98 -64.74
C LEU A 413 -1.56 -12.15 -66.02
N LEU A 414 -2.60 -11.31 -66.03
CA LEU A 414 -2.86 -10.35 -67.11
C LEU A 414 -1.74 -9.32 -67.28
N LYS A 415 -1.19 -8.79 -66.17
CA LYS A 415 -0.04 -7.87 -66.22
C LYS A 415 1.17 -8.56 -66.88
N TYR A 416 1.54 -9.76 -66.44
CA TYR A 416 2.65 -10.51 -67.05
C TYR A 416 2.37 -10.90 -68.50
N ALA A 417 1.13 -11.28 -68.84
CA ALA A 417 0.74 -11.56 -70.22
C ALA A 417 0.82 -10.32 -71.11
N ALA A 418 0.42 -9.15 -70.61
CA ALA A 418 0.55 -7.88 -71.32
C ALA A 418 2.02 -7.51 -71.55
N PHE A 419 2.88 -7.67 -70.53
CA PHE A 419 4.33 -7.51 -70.68
C PHE A 419 4.92 -8.47 -71.70
N GLY A 420 4.51 -9.74 -71.68
CA GLY A 420 4.94 -10.75 -72.66
C GLY A 420 4.49 -10.39 -74.08
N ALA A 421 3.24 -9.98 -74.26
CA ALA A 421 2.70 -9.55 -75.56
C ALA A 421 3.44 -8.31 -76.10
N LEU A 422 3.73 -7.34 -75.23
CA LEU A 422 4.51 -6.16 -75.57
C LEU A 422 5.94 -6.55 -75.97
N PHE A 423 6.58 -7.45 -75.22
CA PHE A 423 7.91 -7.97 -75.54
C PHE A 423 7.96 -8.62 -76.93
N PHE A 424 7.03 -9.54 -77.24
CA PHE A 424 6.97 -10.16 -78.57
C PHE A 424 6.57 -9.18 -79.67
N GLY A 425 5.73 -8.19 -79.36
CA GLY A 425 5.40 -7.10 -80.28
C GLY A 425 6.62 -6.27 -80.66
N VAL A 426 7.45 -5.89 -79.67
CA VAL A 426 8.71 -5.17 -79.87
C VAL A 426 9.71 -6.02 -80.64
N MET A 427 9.86 -7.32 -80.31
CA MET A 427 10.67 -8.25 -81.12
C MET A 427 10.26 -8.22 -82.59
N ARG A 428 8.95 -8.38 -82.84
CA ARG A 428 8.40 -8.43 -84.18
C ARG A 428 8.64 -7.12 -84.94
N TRP A 429 8.47 -5.99 -84.27
CA TRP A 429 8.70 -4.67 -84.85
C TRP A 429 10.19 -4.44 -85.19
N LEU A 430 11.11 -4.76 -84.27
CA LEU A 430 12.56 -4.63 -84.50
C LEU A 430 13.03 -5.51 -85.67
N ILE A 431 12.55 -6.75 -85.77
CA ILE A 431 12.88 -7.65 -86.89
C ILE A 431 12.33 -7.10 -88.22
N ALA A 432 11.12 -6.55 -88.23
CA ALA A 432 10.52 -5.96 -89.43
C ALA A 432 11.27 -4.68 -89.87
N ALA A 433 11.63 -3.82 -88.92
CA ALA A 433 12.40 -2.61 -89.16
C ALA A 433 13.80 -2.93 -89.72
N GLY A 434 14.50 -3.92 -89.15
CA GLY A 434 15.80 -4.38 -89.65
C GLY A 434 15.76 -5.05 -91.04
N ARG A 435 14.57 -5.39 -91.55
CA ARG A 435 14.36 -5.89 -92.92
C ARG A 435 13.87 -4.81 -93.89
N GLY A 436 13.74 -3.55 -93.47
CA GLY A 436 13.30 -2.45 -94.31
C GLY A 436 11.81 -2.50 -94.70
N THR A 437 11.02 -3.36 -94.05
CA THR A 437 9.57 -3.50 -94.31
C THR A 437 8.77 -2.69 -93.28
N SER A 438 8.07 -1.65 -93.73
CA SER A 438 7.22 -0.80 -92.86
C SER A 438 5.86 -1.42 -92.51
N LYS A 439 5.44 -2.44 -93.28
CA LYS A 439 4.28 -3.28 -93.00
C LYS A 439 4.81 -4.56 -92.38
N GLY A 440 4.36 -4.91 -91.16
CA GLY A 440 4.91 -6.00 -90.37
C GLY A 440 5.08 -7.32 -91.14
N LEU A 441 5.91 -8.24 -90.61
CA LEU A 441 6.26 -9.53 -91.24
C LEU A 441 5.08 -10.17 -92.00
N PRO A 442 5.17 -10.35 -93.33
CA PRO A 442 4.08 -10.87 -94.15
C PRO A 442 3.71 -12.30 -93.71
N SER A 443 2.40 -12.58 -93.68
CA SER A 443 1.83 -13.87 -93.25
C SER A 443 2.36 -15.08 -94.03
N ALA A 444 2.88 -14.86 -95.24
CA ALA A 444 3.54 -15.89 -96.04
C ALA A 444 4.78 -16.49 -95.36
N ILE A 445 5.55 -15.71 -94.59
CA ILE A 445 6.76 -16.19 -93.87
C ILE A 445 6.40 -17.05 -92.65
N ILE A 446 5.20 -16.89 -92.11
CA ILE A 446 4.73 -17.64 -90.92
C ILE A 446 4.22 -19.03 -91.32
N ASN A 447 3.67 -19.17 -92.54
CA ASN A 447 3.02 -20.39 -92.99
C ASN A 447 3.81 -21.19 -94.04
N GLN A 448 4.87 -20.63 -94.65
CA GLN A 448 5.73 -21.36 -95.58
C GLN A 448 7.03 -21.81 -94.90
N GLN A 449 7.14 -23.13 -94.74
CA GLN A 449 8.36 -23.89 -94.51
C GLN A 449 9.14 -23.55 -93.20
N VAL A 450 8.77 -24.26 -92.12
CA VAL A 450 9.69 -24.63 -91.03
C VAL A 450 10.69 -25.68 -91.56
N GLY A 451 11.38 -25.34 -92.66
CA GLY A 451 12.33 -26.20 -93.34
C GLY A 451 13.70 -25.55 -93.31
N ARG A 452 14.46 -25.82 -92.25
CA ARG A 452 15.95 -25.74 -92.14
C ARG A 452 16.73 -24.66 -92.93
N SER A 453 16.16 -23.53 -93.31
CA SER A 453 16.90 -22.38 -93.83
C SER A 453 16.73 -21.22 -92.85
N LEU A 454 17.85 -20.90 -92.17
CA LEU A 454 18.00 -19.64 -91.47
C LEU A 454 17.80 -18.52 -92.52
N PRO A 455 16.97 -17.49 -92.26
CA PRO A 455 16.78 -16.39 -93.21
C PRO A 455 18.12 -15.74 -93.57
N ASP A 456 18.25 -15.12 -94.74
CA ASP A 456 19.52 -14.50 -95.20
C ASP A 456 20.10 -13.48 -94.20
N ASN A 457 19.27 -12.91 -93.31
CA ASN A 457 19.66 -12.00 -92.22
C ASN A 457 19.62 -12.65 -90.82
N TRP A 458 19.90 -13.95 -90.71
CA TRP A 458 19.90 -14.67 -89.43
C TRP A 458 20.83 -14.09 -88.33
N PRO A 459 21.98 -13.44 -88.64
CA PRO A 459 22.80 -12.83 -87.59
C PRO A 459 22.07 -11.66 -86.91
N LEU A 460 21.31 -10.87 -87.67
CA LEU A 460 20.52 -9.76 -87.14
C LEU A 460 19.38 -10.28 -86.23
N PHE A 461 18.72 -11.37 -86.64
CA PHE A 461 17.74 -12.04 -85.79
C PHE A 461 18.36 -12.54 -84.48
N TYR A 462 19.54 -13.18 -84.55
CA TYR A 462 20.26 -13.68 -83.39
C TYR A 462 20.69 -12.54 -82.45
N TRP A 463 21.21 -11.43 -82.97
CA TRP A 463 21.61 -10.27 -82.17
C TRP A 463 20.42 -9.56 -81.53
N VAL A 464 19.32 -9.35 -82.25
CA VAL A 464 18.09 -8.76 -81.68
C VAL A 464 17.53 -9.67 -80.58
N PHE A 465 17.51 -10.98 -80.81
CA PHE A 465 17.10 -11.96 -79.80
C PHE A 465 18.02 -11.94 -78.57
N LEU A 466 19.33 -11.91 -78.76
CA LEU A 466 20.31 -11.93 -77.66
C LEU A 466 20.28 -10.62 -76.84
N LEU A 467 20.15 -9.46 -77.49
CA LEU A 467 20.03 -8.16 -76.82
C LEU A 467 18.72 -8.06 -76.02
N MET A 468 17.63 -8.63 -76.54
CA MET A 468 16.34 -8.71 -75.85
C MET A 468 16.34 -9.76 -74.72
N LEU A 469 17.06 -10.87 -74.87
CA LEU A 469 17.23 -11.86 -73.82
C LEU A 469 18.07 -11.29 -72.66
N LEU A 470 19.11 -10.53 -72.99
CA LEU A 470 19.89 -9.76 -72.01
C LEU A 470 19.07 -8.66 -71.33
N SER A 471 18.16 -7.98 -72.05
CA SER A 471 17.26 -6.98 -71.45
C SER A 471 16.17 -7.61 -70.58
N LEU A 472 15.69 -8.81 -70.91
CA LEU A 472 14.81 -9.63 -70.06
C LEU A 472 15.52 -10.08 -68.78
N LEU A 473 16.75 -10.60 -68.89
CA LEU A 473 17.58 -10.96 -67.74
C LEU A 473 17.87 -9.73 -66.88
N GLY A 474 18.22 -8.60 -67.49
CA GLY A 474 18.44 -7.33 -66.81
C GLY A 474 17.20 -6.82 -66.09
N SER A 475 16.03 -6.87 -66.74
CA SER A 475 14.76 -6.44 -66.14
C SER A 475 14.31 -7.38 -65.01
N PHE A 476 14.51 -8.69 -65.13
CA PHE A 476 14.26 -9.65 -64.05
C PHE A 476 15.13 -9.37 -62.82
N LEU A 477 16.43 -9.13 -62.99
CA LEU A 477 17.32 -8.76 -61.88
C LEU A 477 16.90 -7.44 -61.22
N TRP A 478 16.42 -6.50 -62.03
CA TRP A 478 15.96 -5.20 -61.53
C TRP A 478 14.62 -5.29 -60.78
N ILE A 479 13.65 -6.05 -61.30
CA ILE A 479 12.37 -6.35 -60.65
C ILE A 479 12.60 -7.08 -59.33
N LYS A 480 13.45 -8.11 -59.33
CA LYS A 480 13.82 -8.85 -58.11
C LYS A 480 14.36 -7.91 -57.03
N LYS A 481 15.24 -6.98 -57.42
CA LYS A 481 15.80 -5.97 -56.51
C LYS A 481 14.76 -4.94 -56.03
N ALA A 482 13.83 -4.52 -56.88
CA ALA A 482 12.81 -3.51 -56.57
C ALA A 482 11.66 -4.07 -55.70
N GLU A 483 11.23 -5.30 -55.98
CA GLU A 483 10.14 -5.96 -55.25
C GLU A 483 10.61 -6.69 -53.98
N LYS A 484 11.92 -6.66 -53.68
CA LYS A 484 12.56 -7.33 -52.52
C LYS A 484 12.20 -8.82 -52.44
N ILE A 485 12.20 -9.50 -53.58
CA ILE A 485 12.15 -10.98 -53.70
C ILE A 485 13.58 -11.51 -53.67
#